data_AF-A0A961PXY7-F1
#
_entry.id   AF-A0A961PXY7-F1
#
_cell.length_a   1.000
_cell.length_b   1.000
_cell.length_c   1.000
_cell.angle_alpha   90.00
_cell.angle_beta   90.00
_cell.angle_gamma   90.00
#
_symmetry.space_group_name_H-M   'P 1'
#
loop_
_entity.id
_entity.type
_entity.pdbx_description
1 polymer ?
#
loop_
_entity_poly.entity_id
_entity_poly.type
_entity_poly.pdbx_seq_one_letter_code
_entity_poly.pdbx_strand_id
1 'polypeptide(L)'
;MPTGYRLPLALAAGAALVAGDAWSTTVLPQFDARAFEPGAPVDNAYFPLRPGQRTVLSAKGEEDGEPFTERSELSVLKRGGPTILGVRATVQRDRAFEDGLLVEDTFDYYAQDRAGNVWYLGEDVTNYEYDDGKLTRTDSASSWRAGVNGARPGYIMPATPEVGFAYFQESAPLDGALDEARIASLGEVVAVEVGIFRDVVKILESTRLEPGALGFKYYAPGIGLIREDEGLDASQRNPTLTFGATKVAPVPLPAGLPLLLGGIVALGLGGWRRRRR
;
A
#
# COMPACT_ATOMS: atom_id res chain seq x y z
N MET A 1 -5.99 37.11 -19.99
CA MET A 1 -7.25 36.41 -20.39
C MET A 1 -7.65 36.88 -21.77
N PRO A 2 -8.21 36.03 -22.65
CA PRO A 2 -8.57 34.60 -22.51
C PRO A 2 -7.61 33.68 -23.30
N THR A 3 -7.06 32.61 -22.71
CA THR A 3 -7.57 31.21 -22.74
C THR A 3 -7.87 30.67 -24.14
N GLY A 4 -6.91 29.96 -24.73
CA GLY A 4 -7.08 29.15 -25.92
C GLY A 4 -7.05 27.66 -25.56
N TYR A 5 -8.21 27.11 -25.24
CA TYR A 5 -8.42 25.66 -25.18
C TYR A 5 -8.22 25.07 -26.57
N ARG A 6 -7.28 24.13 -26.71
CA ARG A 6 -7.18 23.27 -27.90
C ARG A 6 -7.78 21.90 -27.56
N LEU A 7 -8.98 21.67 -28.07
CA LEU A 7 -9.56 20.34 -28.24
C LEU A 7 -8.67 19.52 -29.21
N PRO A 8 -8.34 18.25 -28.92
CA PRO A 8 -7.91 17.34 -29.95
C PRO A 8 -9.10 16.63 -30.59
N LEU A 9 -9.08 16.74 -31.91
CA LEU A 9 -9.66 15.89 -32.95
C LEU A 9 -10.14 14.49 -32.50
N ALA A 10 -11.38 14.19 -32.87
CA ALA A 10 -11.88 12.83 -33.02
C ALA A 10 -11.12 12.11 -34.15
N LEU A 11 -10.58 10.93 -33.86
CA LEU A 11 -10.23 9.93 -34.86
C LEU A 11 -10.95 8.62 -34.52
N ALA A 12 -11.88 8.23 -35.39
CA ALA A 12 -12.49 6.92 -35.37
C ALA A 12 -11.60 5.94 -36.15
N ALA A 13 -11.29 4.77 -35.58
CA ALA A 13 -11.13 3.50 -36.31
C ALA A 13 -10.87 2.31 -35.38
N GLY A 14 -11.57 1.21 -35.64
CA GLY A 14 -11.05 -0.15 -35.45
C GLY A 14 -11.46 -0.87 -34.17
N ALA A 15 -12.66 -1.46 -34.16
CA ALA A 15 -12.99 -2.52 -33.20
C ALA A 15 -12.17 -3.78 -33.52
N ALA A 16 -10.99 -3.90 -32.92
CA ALA A 16 -10.32 -5.18 -32.75
C ALA A 16 -10.97 -5.88 -31.55
N LEU A 17 -11.65 -7.00 -31.79
CA LEU A 17 -12.04 -7.93 -30.73
C LEU A 17 -10.77 -8.54 -30.15
N VAL A 18 -10.25 -7.91 -29.09
CA VAL A 18 -9.36 -8.59 -28.15
C VAL A 18 -10.23 -9.58 -27.38
N ALA A 19 -9.92 -10.86 -27.50
CA ALA A 19 -10.50 -11.88 -26.63
C ALA A 19 -10.13 -11.50 -25.19
N GLY A 20 -11.08 -10.91 -24.47
CA GLY A 20 -10.90 -10.55 -23.08
C GLY A 20 -10.76 -11.84 -22.27
N ASP A 21 -9.64 -12.00 -21.59
CA ASP A 21 -9.57 -12.88 -20.43
C ASP A 21 -10.78 -12.54 -19.53
N ALA A 22 -11.52 -13.56 -19.11
CA ALA A 22 -12.66 -13.36 -18.23
C ALA A 22 -12.15 -12.86 -16.87
N TRP A 23 -12.10 -11.54 -16.71
CA TRP A 23 -11.78 -10.88 -15.46
C TRP A 23 -12.71 -11.41 -14.38
N SER A 24 -12.16 -11.97 -13.30
CA SER A 24 -12.94 -12.21 -12.08
C SER A 24 -13.53 -10.86 -11.66
N THR A 25 -14.85 -10.79 -11.50
CA THR A 25 -15.50 -9.56 -11.03
C THR A 25 -14.93 -9.17 -9.68
N THR A 26 -14.45 -7.93 -9.54
CA THR A 26 -13.94 -7.40 -8.27
C THR A 26 -15.00 -7.55 -7.19
N VAL A 27 -14.66 -8.28 -6.12
CA VAL A 27 -15.56 -8.57 -5.01
C VAL A 27 -15.54 -7.40 -4.03
N LEU A 28 -16.72 -6.84 -3.75
CA LEU A 28 -16.90 -6.02 -2.55
C LEU A 28 -17.38 -6.93 -1.42
N PRO A 29 -16.57 -7.18 -0.38
CA PRO A 29 -16.97 -8.07 0.69
C PRO A 29 -18.15 -7.51 1.50
N GLN A 30 -19.02 -8.40 1.98
CA GLN A 30 -20.14 -8.02 2.81
C GLN A 30 -19.66 -7.81 4.26
N PHE A 31 -19.74 -6.57 4.73
CA PHE A 31 -19.36 -6.22 6.10
C PHE A 31 -20.43 -6.67 7.12
N ASP A 32 -20.00 -7.34 8.19
CA ASP A 32 -20.81 -7.59 9.39
C ASP A 32 -19.94 -7.37 10.63
N ALA A 33 -20.30 -6.38 11.46
CA ALA A 33 -19.59 -6.08 12.70
C ALA A 33 -19.54 -7.27 13.68
N ARG A 34 -20.50 -8.20 13.58
CA ARG A 34 -20.51 -9.43 14.39
C ARG A 34 -19.39 -10.40 14.04
N ALA A 35 -18.74 -10.25 12.88
CA ALA A 35 -17.60 -11.06 12.49
C ALA A 35 -16.32 -10.71 13.30
N PHE A 36 -16.30 -9.58 14.01
CA PHE A 36 -15.13 -9.08 14.73
C PHE A 36 -15.16 -9.41 16.21
N GLU A 37 -13.98 -9.68 16.77
CA GLU A 37 -13.78 -9.79 18.21
C GLU A 37 -13.29 -8.45 18.79
N PRO A 38 -14.03 -7.83 19.73
CA PRO A 38 -13.64 -6.52 20.26
C PRO A 38 -12.24 -6.52 20.89
N GLY A 39 -11.37 -5.64 20.39
CA GLY A 39 -10.01 -5.48 20.89
C GLY A 39 -9.02 -6.56 20.46
N ALA A 40 -9.42 -7.47 19.56
CA ALA A 40 -8.48 -8.43 18.97
C ALA A 40 -7.37 -7.70 18.18
N PRO A 41 -6.13 -8.23 18.21
CA PRO A 41 -5.04 -7.69 17.41
C PRO A 41 -5.26 -7.95 15.92
N VAL A 42 -4.61 -7.16 15.07
CA VAL A 42 -4.44 -7.48 13.65
C VAL A 42 -3.12 -8.25 13.51
N ASP A 43 -3.21 -9.57 13.43
CA ASP A 43 -2.09 -10.52 13.41
C ASP A 43 -1.98 -11.33 12.11
N ASN A 44 -2.69 -10.91 11.06
CA ASN A 44 -2.59 -11.45 9.72
C ASN A 44 -1.12 -11.59 9.28
N ALA A 45 -0.78 -12.72 8.65
CA ALA A 45 0.60 -13.05 8.32
C ALA A 45 1.27 -12.00 7.42
N TYR A 46 0.52 -11.38 6.51
CA TYR A 46 1.01 -10.42 5.51
C TYR A 46 0.65 -8.98 5.81
N PHE A 47 -0.21 -8.71 6.79
CA PHE A 47 -0.56 -7.36 7.23
C PHE A 47 -0.64 -7.27 8.77
N PRO A 48 0.42 -7.64 9.52
CA PRO A 48 0.40 -7.54 10.96
C PRO A 48 0.52 -6.07 11.39
N LEU A 49 -0.36 -5.60 12.27
CA LEU A 49 -0.31 -4.24 12.81
C LEU A 49 -0.01 -4.26 14.30
N ARG A 50 1.28 -4.32 14.67
CA ARG A 50 1.68 -4.33 16.07
C ARG A 50 1.88 -2.93 16.62
N PRO A 51 1.25 -2.57 17.75
CA PRO A 51 1.47 -1.29 18.42
C PRO A 51 2.95 -0.87 18.52
N GLY A 52 3.31 0.23 17.86
CA GLY A 52 4.68 0.78 17.82
C GLY A 52 5.59 0.23 16.72
N GLN A 53 5.11 -0.70 15.89
CA GLN A 53 5.79 -1.14 14.67
C GLN A 53 6.00 0.04 13.72
N ARG A 54 7.15 0.05 13.05
CA ARG A 54 7.52 1.08 12.08
C ARG A 54 8.16 0.47 10.86
N THR A 55 7.78 0.98 9.69
CA THR A 55 8.41 0.69 8.41
C THR A 55 8.69 2.01 7.72
N VAL A 56 9.86 2.12 7.08
CA VAL A 56 10.18 3.26 6.22
C VAL A 56 10.49 2.70 4.85
N LEU A 57 9.77 3.21 3.84
CA LEU A 57 10.05 2.95 2.44
C LEU A 57 10.64 4.21 1.81
N SER A 58 11.53 4.05 0.84
CA SER A 58 12.10 5.19 0.12
C SER A 58 12.29 4.86 -1.34
N ALA A 59 12.11 5.88 -2.17
CA ALA A 59 12.36 5.83 -3.59
C ALA A 59 13.23 7.03 -4.00
N LYS A 60 13.86 6.88 -5.16
CA LYS A 60 14.58 7.97 -5.83
C LYS A 60 14.11 7.99 -7.27
N GLY A 61 13.82 9.17 -7.78
CA GLY A 61 13.43 9.37 -9.17
C GLY A 61 14.21 10.52 -9.79
N GLU A 62 13.88 10.81 -11.04
CA GLU A 62 14.38 11.94 -11.79
C GLU A 62 13.22 12.51 -12.60
N GLU A 63 12.95 13.81 -12.45
CA GLU A 63 11.93 14.53 -13.22
C GLU A 63 12.59 15.73 -13.89
N ASP A 64 12.39 15.89 -15.19
CA ASP A 64 13.03 16.94 -16.01
C ASP A 64 14.57 17.05 -15.85
N GLY A 65 15.23 15.94 -15.53
CA GLY A 65 16.68 15.87 -15.31
C GLY A 65 17.14 16.25 -13.90
N GLU A 66 16.21 16.60 -13.00
CA GLU A 66 16.49 16.88 -11.60
C GLU A 66 16.14 15.66 -10.74
N PRO A 67 17.07 15.19 -9.88
CA PRO A 67 16.82 14.06 -9.01
C PRO A 67 15.92 14.48 -7.84
N PHE A 68 14.96 13.62 -7.50
CA PHE A 68 14.12 13.79 -6.33
C PHE A 68 14.12 12.53 -5.45
N THR A 69 13.65 12.69 -4.23
CA THR A 69 13.53 11.61 -3.25
C THR A 69 12.14 11.57 -2.66
N GLU A 70 11.61 10.35 -2.53
CA GLU A 70 10.33 10.11 -1.86
C GLU A 70 10.49 9.13 -0.71
N ARG A 71 9.67 9.29 0.33
CA ARG A 71 9.73 8.47 1.53
C ARG A 71 8.37 8.38 2.20
N SER A 72 7.92 7.15 2.46
CA SER A 72 6.79 6.86 3.34
C SER A 72 7.28 6.36 4.70
N GLU A 73 6.68 6.86 5.78
CA GLU A 73 6.93 6.41 7.16
C GLU A 73 5.67 5.83 7.81
N LEU A 74 5.52 4.51 7.71
CA LEU A 74 4.43 3.77 8.34
C LEU A 74 4.69 3.56 9.84
N SER A 75 3.71 3.91 10.66
CA SER A 75 3.77 3.73 12.12
C SER A 75 2.45 3.24 12.69
N VAL A 76 2.44 2.03 13.26
CA VAL A 76 1.26 1.53 13.97
C VAL A 76 1.17 2.21 15.33
N LEU A 77 0.05 2.89 15.61
CA LEU A 77 -0.11 3.64 16.85
C LEU A 77 -0.36 2.72 18.04
N LYS A 78 0.13 3.14 19.22
CA LYS A 78 -0.06 2.37 20.47
C LYS A 78 -1.47 2.45 21.04
N ARG A 79 -2.15 3.57 20.77
CA ARG A 79 -3.54 3.78 21.16
C ARG A 79 -4.40 3.32 19.99
N GLY A 80 -5.46 2.56 20.25
CA GLY A 80 -6.45 2.24 19.22
C GLY A 80 -7.08 3.51 18.63
N GLY A 81 -7.69 3.42 17.45
CA GLY A 81 -8.31 4.51 16.70
C GLY A 81 -9.74 4.93 17.11
N PRO A 82 -10.64 5.22 16.17
CA PRO A 82 -12.07 5.33 16.41
C PRO A 82 -12.77 3.95 16.42
N THR A 83 -14.06 3.96 16.74
CA THR A 83 -14.98 2.85 16.43
C THR A 83 -15.74 3.21 15.16
N ILE A 84 -15.64 2.38 14.13
CA ILE A 84 -16.28 2.57 12.82
C ILE A 84 -17.21 1.38 12.58
N LEU A 85 -18.49 1.65 12.28
CA LEU A 85 -19.53 0.63 12.12
C LEU A 85 -19.59 -0.41 13.27
N GLY A 86 -19.30 0.02 14.50
CA GLY A 86 -19.30 -0.85 15.68
C GLY A 86 -18.01 -1.65 15.91
N VAL A 87 -17.01 -1.50 15.04
CA VAL A 87 -15.70 -2.18 15.14
C VAL A 87 -14.62 -1.20 15.58
N ARG A 88 -13.83 -1.60 16.59
CA ARG A 88 -12.73 -0.80 17.12
C ARG A 88 -11.52 -0.90 16.19
N ALA A 89 -11.10 0.19 15.57
CA ALA A 89 -9.99 0.19 14.63
C ALA A 89 -8.60 0.20 15.31
N THR A 90 -7.65 -0.51 14.72
CA THR A 90 -6.20 -0.28 14.84
C THR A 90 -5.79 0.82 13.87
N VAL A 91 -4.89 1.70 14.29
CA VAL A 91 -4.45 2.83 13.46
C VAL A 91 -3.03 2.60 12.97
N GLN A 92 -2.85 2.64 11.66
CA GLN A 92 -1.57 2.92 11.07
C GLN A 92 -1.54 4.39 10.70
N ARG A 93 -0.42 5.06 10.94
CA ARG A 93 -0.19 6.40 10.44
C ARG A 93 0.84 6.31 9.32
N ASP A 94 0.48 6.77 8.14
CA ASP A 94 1.41 7.01 7.04
C ASP A 94 1.79 8.49 7.01
N ARG A 95 3.06 8.76 6.72
CA ARG A 95 3.54 10.09 6.41
C ARG A 95 4.40 10.00 5.17
N ALA A 96 3.91 10.60 4.08
CA ALA A 96 4.63 10.69 2.83
C ALA A 96 5.44 11.99 2.77
N PHE A 97 6.65 11.88 2.23
CA PHE A 97 7.57 13.00 2.07
C PHE A 97 8.15 13.04 0.67
N GLU A 98 8.20 14.24 0.09
CA GLU A 98 8.91 14.57 -1.15
C GLU A 98 10.04 15.55 -0.81
N ASP A 99 11.28 15.18 -1.12
CA ASP A 99 12.50 15.96 -0.82
C ASP A 99 12.57 16.47 0.63
N GLY A 100 12.02 15.65 1.55
CA GLY A 100 11.98 15.91 2.98
C GLY A 100 10.83 16.81 3.46
N LEU A 101 10.01 17.35 2.55
CA LEU A 101 8.75 18.04 2.88
C LEU A 101 7.65 17.01 3.12
N LEU A 102 6.87 17.17 4.19
CA LEU A 102 5.72 16.32 4.48
C LEU A 102 4.60 16.70 3.51
N VAL A 103 4.27 15.82 2.56
CA VAL A 103 3.22 16.10 1.55
C VAL A 103 1.88 15.47 1.93
N GLU A 104 1.91 14.41 2.74
CA GLU A 104 0.70 13.75 3.24
C GLU A 104 0.90 13.21 4.67
N ASP A 105 -0.12 13.33 5.51
CA ASP A 105 -0.20 12.72 6.83
C ASP A 105 -1.56 12.03 7.01
N THR A 106 -1.55 10.69 6.98
CA THR A 106 -2.75 9.87 6.90
C THR A 106 -2.89 8.95 8.11
N PHE A 107 -4.10 8.83 8.64
CA PHE A 107 -4.46 7.87 9.69
C PHE A 107 -5.38 6.79 9.11
N ASP A 108 -4.82 5.65 8.77
CA ASP A 108 -5.53 4.50 8.24
C ASP A 108 -6.19 3.69 9.35
N TYR A 109 -7.44 3.27 9.13
CA TYR A 109 -8.22 2.52 10.11
C TYR A 109 -8.44 1.09 9.67
N TYR A 110 -7.81 0.14 10.36
CA TYR A 110 -7.90 -1.28 10.05
C TYR A 110 -8.52 -2.10 11.17
N ALA A 111 -9.15 -3.23 10.83
CA ALA A 111 -9.55 -4.24 11.79
C ALA A 111 -9.52 -5.64 11.17
N GLN A 112 -9.26 -6.66 11.99
CA GLN A 112 -9.25 -8.05 11.54
C GLN A 112 -10.50 -8.79 12.03
N ASP A 113 -11.18 -9.49 11.12
CA ASP A 113 -12.31 -10.35 11.48
C ASP A 113 -11.83 -11.71 12.03
N ARG A 114 -12.75 -12.51 12.58
CA ARG A 114 -12.44 -13.85 13.12
C ARG A 114 -11.99 -14.86 12.05
N ALA A 115 -12.21 -14.58 10.77
CA ALA A 115 -11.70 -15.41 9.68
C ALA A 115 -10.26 -15.06 9.31
N GLY A 116 -9.74 -13.91 9.76
CA GLY A 116 -8.38 -13.44 9.52
C GLY A 116 -8.26 -12.41 8.40
N ASN A 117 -9.37 -11.94 7.82
CA ASN A 117 -9.31 -10.88 6.81
C ASN A 117 -9.06 -9.55 7.52
N VAL A 118 -8.14 -8.76 6.97
CA VAL A 118 -7.92 -7.38 7.43
C VAL A 118 -8.75 -6.45 6.56
N TRP A 119 -9.66 -5.73 7.20
CA TRP A 119 -10.57 -4.78 6.61
C TRP A 119 -9.97 -3.37 6.66
N TYR A 120 -10.12 -2.62 5.57
CA TYR A 120 -9.87 -1.18 5.55
C TYR A 120 -11.17 -0.44 5.81
N LEU A 121 -11.24 0.29 6.92
CA LEU A 121 -12.47 0.92 7.42
C LEU A 121 -12.56 2.41 7.07
N GLY A 122 -11.49 2.99 6.53
CA GLY A 122 -11.39 4.40 6.19
C GLY A 122 -10.06 5.00 6.58
N GLU A 123 -9.91 6.27 6.27
CA GLU A 123 -8.73 7.09 6.54
C GLU A 123 -9.12 8.55 6.82
N ASP A 124 -8.29 9.21 7.63
CA ASP A 124 -8.27 10.67 7.65
C ASP A 124 -6.94 11.15 7.07
N VAL A 125 -7.03 11.85 5.95
CA VAL A 125 -5.90 12.36 5.17
C VAL A 125 -5.72 13.85 5.44
N THR A 126 -4.48 14.30 5.57
CA THR A 126 -4.12 15.72 5.46
C THR A 126 -3.06 15.88 4.38
N ASN A 127 -3.42 16.53 3.28
CA ASN A 127 -2.49 16.88 2.21
C ASN A 127 -1.84 18.23 2.50
N TYR A 128 -0.59 18.38 2.11
CA TYR A 128 0.21 19.59 2.29
C TYR A 128 0.80 20.03 0.95
N GLU A 129 0.44 21.22 0.48
CA GLU A 129 0.95 21.76 -0.77
C GLU A 129 1.93 22.90 -0.52
N TYR A 130 3.00 22.92 -1.32
CA TYR A 130 4.11 23.85 -1.18
C TYR A 130 4.34 24.66 -2.45
N ASP A 131 4.85 25.87 -2.28
CA ASP A 131 5.38 26.73 -3.35
C ASP A 131 6.75 27.24 -2.89
N ASP A 132 7.80 26.94 -3.64
CA ASP A 132 9.21 27.19 -3.25
C ASP A 132 9.54 26.72 -1.82
N GLY A 133 9.06 25.52 -1.44
CA GLY A 133 9.26 24.93 -0.11
C GLY A 133 8.46 25.57 1.02
N LYS A 134 7.58 26.53 0.72
CA LYS A 134 6.69 27.16 1.69
C LYS A 134 5.29 26.58 1.60
N LEU A 135 4.75 26.12 2.73
CA LEU A 135 3.37 25.62 2.82
C LEU A 135 2.37 26.70 2.38
N THR A 136 1.53 26.39 1.41
CA THR A 136 0.51 27.29 0.86
C THR A 136 -0.90 26.83 1.16
N ARG A 137 -1.16 25.52 1.18
CA ARG A 137 -2.48 24.95 1.38
C ARG A 137 -2.40 23.61 2.11
N THR A 138 -3.48 23.30 2.81
CA THR A 138 -3.80 21.96 3.26
C THR A 138 -5.24 21.64 2.93
N ASP A 139 -5.52 20.38 2.60
CA ASP A 139 -6.88 19.85 2.49
C ASP A 139 -6.95 18.42 3.02
N SER A 140 -8.11 17.79 2.86
CA SER A 140 -8.41 16.43 3.32
C SER A 140 -9.03 15.60 2.20
N ALA A 141 -8.69 15.93 0.94
CA ALA A 141 -9.12 15.15 -0.20
C ALA A 141 -8.76 13.67 0.00
N SER A 142 -9.61 12.78 -0.52
CA SER A 142 -9.55 11.33 -0.34
C SER A 142 -9.86 10.80 1.06
N SER A 143 -10.01 11.63 2.10
CA SER A 143 -10.48 11.14 3.41
C SER A 143 -11.86 10.48 3.30
N TRP A 144 -11.98 9.24 3.77
CA TRP A 144 -13.24 8.49 3.73
C TRP A 144 -13.42 7.64 4.97
N ARG A 145 -14.68 7.33 5.31
CA ARG A 145 -15.00 6.45 6.45
C ARG A 145 -16.19 5.56 6.13
N ALA A 146 -16.04 4.26 6.36
CA ALA A 146 -17.11 3.29 6.18
C ALA A 146 -18.40 3.72 6.91
N GLY A 147 -19.52 3.71 6.20
CA GLY A 147 -20.83 4.14 6.69
C GLY A 147 -21.13 5.63 6.53
N VAL A 148 -20.17 6.45 6.11
CA VAL A 148 -20.37 7.87 5.75
C VAL A 148 -20.52 7.97 4.24
N ASN A 149 -21.40 8.83 3.72
CA ASN A 149 -21.58 9.06 2.28
C ASN A 149 -21.80 7.79 1.41
N GLY A 150 -22.32 6.72 2.00
CA GLY A 150 -22.49 5.44 1.32
C GLY A 150 -21.20 4.63 1.15
N ALA A 151 -20.09 5.07 1.75
CA ALA A 151 -18.81 4.37 1.75
C ALA A 151 -18.92 2.99 2.40
N ARG A 152 -18.31 1.99 1.77
CA ARG A 152 -18.27 0.60 2.26
C ARG A 152 -16.83 0.13 2.37
N PRO A 153 -16.49 -0.58 3.46
CA PRO A 153 -15.13 -1.05 3.67
C PRO A 153 -14.83 -2.26 2.79
N GLY A 154 -13.59 -2.35 2.34
CA GLY A 154 -13.04 -3.50 1.62
C GLY A 154 -12.04 -4.29 2.47
N TYR A 155 -11.38 -5.27 1.84
CA TYR A 155 -10.22 -5.91 2.45
C TYR A 155 -8.97 -5.14 2.07
N ILE A 156 -8.06 -4.86 3.02
CA ILE A 156 -6.68 -4.51 2.67
C ILE A 156 -5.86 -5.78 2.41
N MET A 157 -6.13 -6.84 3.17
CA MET A 157 -5.45 -8.14 3.05
C MET A 157 -6.42 -9.28 3.36
N PRO A 158 -6.73 -10.16 2.40
CA PRO A 158 -7.52 -11.37 2.65
C PRO A 158 -6.83 -12.31 3.65
N ALA A 159 -7.62 -13.11 4.38
CA ALA A 159 -7.10 -14.10 5.32
C ALA A 159 -6.21 -15.14 4.63
N THR A 160 -6.59 -15.53 3.41
CA THR A 160 -5.88 -16.49 2.57
C THR A 160 -5.75 -15.87 1.19
N PRO A 161 -4.62 -15.22 0.87
CA PRO A 161 -4.38 -14.68 -0.45
C PRO A 161 -4.39 -15.78 -1.52
N GLU A 162 -5.19 -15.60 -2.57
CA GLU A 162 -5.31 -16.53 -3.69
C GLU A 162 -5.05 -15.78 -5.00
N VAL A 163 -4.14 -16.28 -5.85
CA VAL A 163 -3.79 -15.64 -7.12
C VAL A 163 -5.04 -15.43 -7.97
N GLY A 164 -5.20 -14.20 -8.47
CA GLY A 164 -6.33 -13.80 -9.31
C GLY A 164 -7.54 -13.29 -8.53
N PHE A 165 -7.60 -13.47 -7.20
CA PHE A 165 -8.67 -12.90 -6.39
C PHE A 165 -8.61 -11.37 -6.44
N ALA A 166 -9.67 -10.76 -6.97
CA ALA A 166 -9.84 -9.32 -7.09
C ALA A 166 -10.89 -8.82 -6.11
N TYR A 167 -10.59 -7.76 -5.38
CA TYR A 167 -11.43 -7.22 -4.31
C TYR A 167 -11.30 -5.71 -4.18
N PHE A 168 -12.32 -5.06 -3.64
CA PHE A 168 -12.21 -3.66 -3.23
C PHE A 168 -11.41 -3.57 -1.94
N GLN A 169 -10.49 -2.60 -1.89
CA GLN A 169 -9.91 -2.06 -0.67
C GLN A 169 -10.78 -0.94 -0.13
N GLU A 170 -11.29 -0.10 -1.03
CA GLU A 170 -12.12 1.05 -0.71
C GLU A 170 -13.32 1.14 -1.64
N SER A 171 -14.47 1.54 -1.11
CA SER A 171 -15.67 1.77 -1.92
C SER A 171 -16.38 3.02 -1.42
N ALA A 172 -15.79 4.19 -1.67
CA ALA A 172 -16.23 5.50 -1.25
C ALA A 172 -16.17 6.53 -2.42
N PRO A 173 -16.88 6.29 -3.53
CA PRO A 173 -16.73 7.10 -4.76
C PRO A 173 -17.15 8.57 -4.60
N LEU A 174 -17.98 8.90 -3.61
CA LEU A 174 -18.35 10.30 -3.32
C LEU A 174 -17.27 11.07 -2.57
N ASP A 175 -16.33 10.36 -1.96
CA ASP A 175 -15.22 10.92 -1.19
C ASP A 175 -13.90 10.90 -1.99
N GLY A 176 -13.92 10.39 -3.22
CA GLY A 176 -12.74 10.26 -4.08
C GLY A 176 -11.88 9.03 -3.80
N ALA A 177 -12.39 8.07 -3.02
CA ALA A 177 -11.68 6.88 -2.56
C ALA A 177 -12.32 5.60 -3.15
N LEU A 178 -11.64 4.94 -4.09
CA LEU A 178 -12.17 3.79 -4.81
C LEU A 178 -11.04 2.90 -5.34
N ASP A 179 -10.43 2.17 -4.42
CA ASP A 179 -9.31 1.30 -4.75
C ASP A 179 -9.69 -0.17 -4.81
N GLU A 180 -9.10 -0.85 -5.79
CA GLU A 180 -9.23 -2.26 -6.07
C GLU A 180 -7.86 -2.91 -6.05
N ALA A 181 -7.81 -4.09 -5.44
CA ALA A 181 -6.63 -4.94 -5.41
C ALA A 181 -6.90 -6.26 -6.11
N ARG A 182 -5.84 -6.84 -6.67
CA ARG A 182 -5.82 -8.21 -7.15
C ARG A 182 -4.54 -8.90 -6.72
N ILE A 183 -4.66 -10.09 -6.12
CA ILE A 183 -3.49 -10.90 -5.80
C ILE A 183 -2.81 -11.31 -7.12
N ALA A 184 -1.65 -10.74 -7.39
CA ALA A 184 -0.94 -10.92 -8.65
C ALA A 184 -0.04 -12.17 -8.60
N SER A 185 0.66 -12.37 -7.49
CA SER A 185 1.46 -13.58 -7.27
C SER A 185 1.72 -13.84 -5.78
N LEU A 186 2.09 -15.08 -5.49
CA LEU A 186 2.47 -15.58 -4.17
C LEU A 186 3.84 -16.23 -4.26
N GLY A 187 4.61 -16.24 -3.17
CA GLY A 187 5.90 -16.93 -3.14
C GLY A 187 7.06 -16.13 -3.73
N GLU A 188 6.89 -14.81 -3.91
CA GLU A 188 7.92 -13.96 -4.49
C GLU A 188 9.17 -13.90 -3.60
N VAL A 189 10.31 -13.65 -4.24
CA VAL A 189 11.58 -13.37 -3.57
C VAL A 189 11.99 -11.94 -3.91
N VAL A 190 11.90 -11.05 -2.94
CA VAL A 190 12.09 -9.61 -3.15
C VAL A 190 13.30 -9.13 -2.35
N ALA A 191 14.26 -8.51 -3.05
CA ALA A 191 15.39 -7.84 -2.44
C ALA A 191 15.10 -6.33 -2.32
N VAL A 192 15.35 -5.79 -1.13
CA VAL A 192 15.33 -4.36 -0.81
C VAL A 192 16.56 -4.02 0.03
N GLU A 193 16.73 -2.75 0.41
CA GLU A 193 17.93 -2.31 1.14
C GLU A 193 18.17 -3.08 2.44
N VAL A 194 17.10 -3.35 3.20
CA VAL A 194 17.20 -4.05 4.49
C VAL A 194 17.41 -5.57 4.37
N GLY A 195 17.33 -6.16 3.17
CA GLY A 195 17.56 -7.58 2.96
C GLY A 195 16.69 -8.23 1.88
N ILE A 196 16.69 -9.56 1.87
CA ILE A 196 15.93 -10.39 0.94
C ILE A 196 14.79 -11.06 1.71
N PHE A 197 13.56 -10.86 1.23
CA PHE A 197 12.35 -11.48 1.74
C PHE A 197 11.88 -12.59 0.81
N ARG A 198 11.29 -13.63 1.41
CA ARG A 198 10.72 -14.79 0.72
C ARG A 198 9.25 -14.92 1.08
N ASP A 199 8.54 -15.74 0.32
CA ASP A 199 7.11 -16.00 0.49
C ASP A 199 6.28 -14.72 0.41
N VAL A 200 6.74 -13.74 -0.37
CA VAL A 200 6.14 -12.41 -0.50
C VAL A 200 4.87 -12.51 -1.34
N VAL A 201 3.83 -11.81 -0.90
CA VAL A 201 2.59 -11.60 -1.67
C VAL A 201 2.75 -10.33 -2.48
N LYS A 202 2.48 -10.42 -3.78
CA LYS A 202 2.44 -9.28 -4.69
C LYS A 202 0.99 -8.99 -5.05
N ILE A 203 0.57 -7.74 -4.87
CA ILE A 203 -0.79 -7.28 -5.09
C ILE A 203 -0.74 -6.17 -6.13
N LEU A 204 -1.51 -6.33 -7.21
CA LEU A 204 -1.79 -5.23 -8.14
C LEU A 204 -2.84 -4.34 -7.50
N GLU A 205 -2.59 -3.05 -7.43
CA GLU A 205 -3.55 -2.03 -7.01
C GLU A 205 -3.89 -1.11 -8.18
N SER A 206 -5.14 -0.66 -8.21
CA SER A 206 -5.72 0.15 -9.27
C SER A 206 -6.97 0.87 -8.79
N THR A 207 -7.39 1.91 -9.51
CA THR A 207 -8.64 2.61 -9.23
C THR A 207 -9.47 2.79 -10.50
N ARG A 208 -10.81 2.81 -10.35
CA ARG A 208 -11.71 3.19 -11.46
C ARG A 208 -11.78 4.70 -11.67
N LEU A 209 -11.34 5.49 -10.70
CA LEU A 209 -11.33 6.95 -10.80
C LEU A 209 -10.25 7.41 -11.78
N GLU A 210 -9.13 6.69 -11.81
CA GLU A 210 -8.02 6.89 -12.71
C GLU A 210 -7.53 5.56 -13.32
N PRO A 211 -8.12 5.11 -14.44
CA PRO A 211 -7.84 3.78 -15.01
C PRO A 211 -6.38 3.50 -15.42
N GLY A 212 -5.54 4.54 -15.49
CA GLY A 212 -4.11 4.44 -15.77
C GLY A 212 -3.23 4.33 -14.51
N ALA A 213 -3.77 4.62 -13.34
CA ALA A 213 -3.07 4.50 -12.08
C ALA A 213 -2.98 3.02 -11.69
N LEU A 214 -1.80 2.44 -11.92
CA LEU A 214 -1.48 1.05 -11.64
C LEU A 214 -0.23 0.98 -10.78
N GLY A 215 -0.28 0.19 -9.72
CA GLY A 215 0.86 -0.05 -8.84
C GLY A 215 0.93 -1.49 -8.35
N PHE A 216 2.11 -1.92 -7.90
CA PHE A 216 2.25 -3.17 -7.16
C PHE A 216 2.67 -2.90 -5.73
N LYS A 217 2.01 -3.53 -4.77
CA LYS A 217 2.45 -3.60 -3.38
C LYS A 217 2.94 -5.00 -3.04
N TYR A 218 4.03 -5.07 -2.28
CA TYR A 218 4.70 -6.32 -1.92
C TYR A 218 4.73 -6.48 -0.40
N TYR A 219 4.13 -7.56 0.09
CA TYR A 219 3.97 -7.82 1.51
C TYR A 219 4.76 -9.05 1.95
N ALA A 220 5.68 -8.88 2.90
CA ALA A 220 6.46 -9.96 3.49
C ALA A 220 5.80 -10.52 4.76
N PRO A 221 5.86 -11.84 4.99
CA PRO A 221 5.33 -12.44 6.21
C PRO A 221 5.95 -11.81 7.47
N GLY A 222 5.11 -11.43 8.44
CA GLY A 222 5.56 -10.88 9.72
C GLY A 222 6.17 -9.49 9.61
N ILE A 223 6.02 -8.79 8.49
CA ILE A 223 6.53 -7.42 8.33
C ILE A 223 5.44 -6.52 7.78
N GLY A 224 4.66 -7.01 6.83
CA GLY A 224 3.77 -6.16 6.05
C GLY A 224 4.46 -5.66 4.81
N LEU A 225 4.13 -4.45 4.40
CA LEU A 225 4.64 -3.82 3.20
C LEU A 225 6.17 -3.68 3.24
N ILE A 226 6.84 -4.09 2.17
CA ILE A 226 8.29 -3.98 2.00
C ILE A 226 8.72 -3.29 0.72
N ARG A 227 7.84 -3.18 -0.28
CA ARG A 227 8.11 -2.54 -1.55
C ARG A 227 6.80 -2.08 -2.19
N GLU A 228 6.88 -0.98 -2.91
CA GLU A 228 5.81 -0.47 -3.78
C GLU A 228 6.41 -0.11 -5.14
N ASP A 229 5.70 -0.45 -6.21
CA ASP A 229 5.99 -0.02 -7.56
C ASP A 229 4.82 0.87 -8.01
N GLU A 230 5.10 2.05 -8.53
CA GLU A 230 4.09 3.02 -8.96
C GLU A 230 4.23 3.38 -10.43
N GLY A 231 3.13 3.83 -11.05
CA GLY A 231 3.11 4.26 -12.44
C GLY A 231 3.45 3.15 -13.43
N LEU A 232 2.92 1.94 -13.21
CA LEU A 232 3.11 0.83 -14.14
C LEU A 232 2.48 1.13 -15.50
N ASP A 233 3.13 0.66 -16.57
CA ASP A 233 2.53 0.69 -17.91
C ASP A 233 1.31 -0.25 -18.00
N ALA A 234 0.54 -0.12 -19.09
CA ALA A 234 -0.66 -0.94 -19.33
C ALA A 234 -0.39 -2.45 -19.38
N SER A 235 0.88 -2.86 -19.49
CA SER A 235 1.31 -4.25 -19.43
C SER A 235 1.77 -4.70 -18.04
N GLN A 236 1.50 -3.88 -17.01
CA GLN A 236 1.86 -4.07 -15.60
C GLN A 236 3.38 -4.23 -15.43
N ARG A 237 4.15 -3.42 -16.14
CA ARG A 237 5.62 -3.41 -16.11
C ARG A 237 6.13 -1.97 -16.04
N ASN A 238 7.46 -1.84 -15.94
CA ASN A 238 8.17 -0.56 -16.08
C ASN A 238 7.61 0.54 -15.16
N PRO A 239 7.64 0.35 -13.83
CA PRO A 239 7.19 1.38 -12.92
C PRO A 239 8.01 2.65 -13.08
N THR A 240 7.36 3.81 -12.95
CA THR A 240 8.02 5.12 -12.92
C THR A 240 8.81 5.31 -11.62
N LEU A 241 8.29 4.77 -10.52
CA LEU A 241 8.90 4.88 -9.20
C LEU A 241 8.86 3.53 -8.47
N THR A 242 9.90 3.24 -7.69
CA THR A 242 9.98 2.02 -6.89
C THR A 242 10.47 2.35 -5.49
N PHE A 243 9.59 2.13 -4.53
CA PHE A 243 9.89 2.23 -3.11
C PHE A 243 10.42 0.91 -2.58
N GLY A 244 11.55 0.96 -1.90
CA GLY A 244 12.08 -0.18 -1.14
C GLY A 244 12.12 0.12 0.35
N ALA A 245 11.80 -0.85 1.19
CA ALA A 245 11.99 -0.70 2.62
C ALA A 245 13.47 -0.46 2.96
N THR A 246 13.74 0.68 3.59
CA THR A 246 15.05 1.08 4.12
C THR A 246 15.13 0.88 5.63
N LYS A 247 13.98 0.70 6.28
CA LYS A 247 13.87 0.30 7.69
C LYS A 247 12.63 -0.53 7.91
N VAL A 248 12.77 -1.64 8.63
CA VAL A 248 11.65 -2.46 9.10
C VAL A 248 11.82 -2.77 10.58
N ALA A 249 10.73 -2.79 11.33
CA ALA A 249 10.67 -3.43 12.63
C ALA A 249 10.21 -4.88 12.42
N PRO A 250 11.09 -5.89 12.51
CA PRO A 250 10.69 -7.28 12.32
C PRO A 250 9.71 -7.70 13.42
N VAL A 251 8.71 -8.51 13.05
CA VAL A 251 7.77 -9.12 13.99
C VAL A 251 8.02 -10.63 14.07
N PRO A 252 8.03 -11.24 15.28
CA PRO A 252 8.03 -12.70 15.39
C PRO A 252 6.72 -13.27 14.82
N LEU A 253 6.82 -14.12 13.80
CA LEU A 253 5.70 -14.88 13.24
C LEU A 253 5.04 -15.76 14.33
N PRO A 254 3.71 -15.88 14.39
CA PRO A 254 3.08 -16.91 15.20
C PRO A 254 3.55 -18.30 14.74
N ALA A 255 3.82 -19.19 15.69
CA ALA A 255 4.28 -20.56 15.40
C ALA A 255 3.17 -21.30 14.64
N GLY A 256 3.38 -21.58 13.35
CA GLY A 256 2.39 -22.25 12.50
C GLY A 256 2.75 -22.32 11.02
N LEU A 257 3.61 -21.43 10.53
CA LEU A 257 4.25 -21.56 9.22
C LEU A 257 5.51 -22.43 9.37
N PRO A 258 5.71 -23.49 8.55
CA PRO A 258 6.98 -24.20 8.52
C PRO A 258 8.08 -23.22 8.09
N LEU A 259 8.96 -22.92 9.04
CA LEU A 259 10.13 -22.07 8.87
C LEU A 259 11.10 -22.71 7.87
N LEU A 260 11.25 -22.13 6.68
CA LEU A 260 12.53 -22.15 5.98
C LEU A 260 13.26 -20.83 6.28
N LEU A 261 13.77 -20.73 7.51
CA LEU A 261 14.73 -19.70 7.91
C LEU A 261 16.02 -19.90 7.11
N GLY A 262 16.12 -19.25 5.95
CA GLY A 262 17.31 -19.17 5.13
C GLY A 262 17.94 -17.78 5.16
N GLY A 263 18.56 -17.43 6.28
CA GLY A 263 19.69 -16.50 6.40
C GLY A 263 19.53 -15.04 5.94
N ILE A 264 19.44 -14.13 6.91
CA ILE A 264 20.02 -12.78 6.77
C ILE A 264 21.54 -12.97 6.64
N VAL A 265 22.10 -12.84 5.44
CA VAL A 265 23.56 -12.76 5.26
C VAL A 265 23.96 -11.29 5.34
N ALA A 266 24.41 -10.86 6.51
CA ALA A 266 25.16 -9.63 6.65
C ALA A 266 26.59 -9.88 6.15
N LEU A 267 26.95 -9.36 4.96
CA LEU A 267 28.32 -9.35 4.47
C LEU A 267 29.15 -8.37 5.32
N GLY A 268 29.79 -8.88 6.37
CA GLY A 268 30.82 -8.16 7.11
C GLY A 268 32.08 -8.00 6.27
N LEU A 269 32.41 -6.75 5.94
CA LEU A 269 33.71 -6.37 5.35
C LEU A 269 34.83 -6.55 6.39
N GLY A 270 35.41 -7.75 6.44
CA GLY A 270 36.62 -8.04 7.21
C GLY A 270 37.88 -7.61 6.47
N GLY A 271 38.44 -6.46 6.87
CA GLY A 271 39.64 -5.86 6.29
C GLY A 271 40.89 -6.74 6.36
N TRP A 272 41.54 -6.93 5.22
CA TRP A 272 42.83 -7.60 5.09
C TRP A 272 43.96 -6.59 5.37
N ARG A 273 44.50 -6.59 6.60
CA ARG A 273 45.75 -5.88 6.92
C ARG A 273 46.95 -6.71 6.44
N ARG A 274 47.60 -6.27 5.36
CA ARG A 274 48.94 -6.74 4.96
C ARG A 274 49.98 -6.24 5.96
N ARG A 275 50.74 -7.17 6.55
CA ARG A 275 52.03 -6.90 7.21
C ARG A 275 53.02 -6.30 6.20
N ARG A 276 53.78 -5.29 6.62
CA ARG A 276 55.10 -4.98 6.05
C ARG A 276 56.08 -4.67 7.19
N ARG A 277 57.17 -5.45 7.13
CA ARG A 277 58.48 -5.38 7.80
C ARG A 277 58.48 -5.65 9.30
#